data_AF-A0AAV2TT51-F1
#
_entry.id   AF-A0AAV2TT51-F1
#
_cell.length_a   1.000
_cell.length_b   1.000
_cell.length_c   1.000
_cell.angle_alpha   90.00
_cell.angle_beta   90.00
_cell.angle_gamma   90.00
#
_symmetry.space_group_name_H-M   'P 1'
#
loop_
_entity.id
_entity.type
_entity.pdbx_description
1 polymer ?
#
loop_
_entity_poly.entity_id
_entity_poly.type
_entity_poly.pdbx_seq_one_letter_code
_entity_poly.pdbx_strand_id
1 'polypeptide(L)'
;MAGDSLWHSVYREKSDQLASLRARNACASLKQRYNVLSESLAMPGLWIAAAGQNAFDTGAGMSVLMTYAAFTGRSASITKYSIFIPLVNNLVSFYASITIFCTVFSTMIMTNPTITRAAIVRIMQTTGPGSTGLTFTWIPVLFSKVGILGRILCTLFFLCLAFAGVSSLLSEIQAYVLALKEMGVSHRIAVSGALIATFLIGIPSALSLEFLDNQDNTWGYALIICGFLLAIVVIIYRPLRFRRIIINEFGTNDWNAPIIWVPIITVLVPAIAIILIVWWIYDYIRADSHWYHLTLASVTSMILEWLILLVLLVGTNLLVYYCRRDFYTKARKIGCDPYDPTTYEKAESLKLKEIKVAAVNGNGVVNRNES
;
A
#
# COMPACT_ATOMS: atom_id res chain seq x y z
N MET A 1 -21.20 54.63 14.20
CA MET A 1 -19.97 53.90 14.60
C MET A 1 -20.16 52.85 15.71
N ALA A 2 -21.32 52.75 16.40
CA ALA A 2 -21.55 51.74 17.45
C ALA A 2 -22.19 50.41 16.97
N GLY A 3 -22.67 50.34 15.72
CA GLY A 3 -23.33 49.14 15.17
C GLY A 3 -22.37 48.09 14.62
N ASP A 4 -21.25 48.49 14.01
CA ASP A 4 -20.26 47.58 13.41
C ASP A 4 -19.42 46.83 14.46
N SER A 5 -19.17 47.44 15.62
CA SER A 5 -18.42 46.80 16.72
C SER A 5 -19.23 45.68 17.40
N LEU A 6 -20.56 45.85 17.48
CA LEU A 6 -21.47 44.85 18.05
C LEU A 6 -21.70 43.67 17.09
N TRP A 7 -21.79 43.94 15.78
CA TRP A 7 -21.90 42.89 14.77
C TRP A 7 -20.63 42.03 14.70
N HIS A 8 -19.45 42.66 14.73
CA HIS A 8 -18.18 41.92 14.75
C HIS A 8 -17.95 41.15 16.05
N SER A 9 -18.37 41.66 17.21
CA SER A 9 -18.24 40.93 18.48
C SER A 9 -19.16 39.71 18.54
N VAL A 10 -20.42 39.85 18.13
CA VAL A 10 -21.41 38.75 18.11
C VAL A 10 -21.00 37.66 17.12
N TYR A 11 -20.49 38.02 15.93
CA TYR A 11 -20.01 37.03 14.96
C TYR A 11 -18.75 36.30 15.44
N ARG A 12 -17.82 37.02 16.07
CA ARG A 12 -16.60 36.44 16.64
C ARG A 12 -16.90 35.51 17.82
N GLU A 13 -17.82 35.90 18.69
CA GLU A 13 -18.29 35.07 19.80
C GLU A 13 -19.01 33.81 19.31
N LYS A 14 -19.85 33.92 18.27
CA LYS A 14 -20.49 32.75 17.64
C LYS A 14 -19.47 31.84 16.95
N SER A 15 -18.43 32.40 16.31
CA SER A 15 -17.36 31.61 15.70
C SER A 15 -16.50 30.91 16.75
N ASP A 16 -16.22 31.55 17.88
CA ASP A 16 -15.45 30.99 18.98
C ASP A 16 -16.27 29.92 19.73
N GLN A 17 -17.58 30.11 19.88
CA GLN A 17 -18.49 29.08 20.39
C GLN A 17 -18.56 27.87 19.45
N LEU A 18 -18.61 28.08 18.14
CA LEU A 18 -18.56 26.99 17.15
C LEU A 18 -17.19 26.29 17.14
N ALA A 19 -16.09 27.04 17.28
CA ALA A 19 -14.74 26.48 17.37
C ALA A 19 -14.56 25.66 18.66
N SER A 20 -15.03 26.16 19.80
CA SER A 20 -15.00 25.45 21.07
C SER A 20 -15.92 24.24 21.10
N LEU A 21 -17.07 24.28 20.40
CA LEU A 21 -17.95 23.12 20.25
C LEU A 21 -17.32 22.05 19.36
N ARG A 22 -16.68 22.46 18.24
CA ARG A 22 -15.90 21.57 17.37
C ARG A 22 -14.74 20.91 18.13
N ALA A 23 -14.01 21.69 18.94
CA ALA A 23 -12.93 21.18 19.79
C ALA A 23 -13.44 20.20 20.87
N ARG A 24 -14.58 20.49 21.51
CA ARG A 24 -15.23 19.58 22.48
C ARG A 24 -15.69 18.28 21.82
N ASN A 25 -16.26 18.35 20.61
CA ASN A 25 -16.69 17.19 19.85
C ASN A 25 -15.50 16.33 19.39
N ALA A 26 -14.40 16.96 18.97
CA ALA A 26 -13.13 16.30 18.65
C ALA A 26 -12.49 15.61 19.87
N CYS A 27 -12.53 16.25 21.04
CA CYS A 27 -12.05 15.64 22.28
C CYS A 27 -12.93 14.44 22.69
N ALA A 28 -14.23 14.55 22.49
CA ALA A 28 -15.18 13.47 22.76
C ALA A 28 -15.03 12.28 21.80
N SER A 29 -14.70 12.50 20.52
CA SER A 29 -14.39 11.42 19.59
C SER A 29 -13.10 10.69 19.97
N LEU A 30 -12.07 11.41 20.40
CA LEU A 30 -10.81 10.82 20.89
C LEU A 30 -11.02 9.98 22.16
N LYS A 31 -11.83 10.48 23.12
CA LYS A 31 -12.14 9.74 24.36
C LYS A 31 -12.94 8.46 24.09
N GLN A 32 -13.90 8.51 23.17
CA GLN A 32 -14.65 7.31 22.76
C GLN A 32 -13.74 6.28 22.10
N ARG A 33 -12.82 6.70 21.22
CA ARG A 33 -11.84 5.82 20.58
C ARG A 33 -10.97 5.09 21.59
N TYR A 34 -10.53 5.78 22.64
CA TYR A 34 -9.67 5.19 23.68
C TYR A 34 -10.42 4.18 24.55
N ASN A 35 -11.68 4.46 24.91
CA ASN A 35 -12.48 3.54 25.73
C ASN A 35 -12.76 2.21 24.99
N VAL A 36 -13.12 2.27 23.71
CA VAL A 36 -13.38 1.08 22.87
C VAL A 36 -12.12 0.22 22.69
N LEU A 37 -10.93 0.83 22.73
CA LEU A 37 -9.65 0.13 22.55
C LEU A 37 -9.43 -0.93 23.64
N SER A 38 -9.74 -0.62 24.91
CA SER A 38 -9.42 -1.51 26.04
C SER A 38 -10.11 -2.88 25.97
N GLU A 39 -11.38 -2.94 25.59
CA GLU A 39 -12.12 -4.19 25.38
C GLU A 39 -11.71 -4.88 24.08
N SER A 40 -11.33 -4.11 23.06
CA SER A 40 -11.02 -4.61 21.72
C SER A 40 -9.63 -5.24 21.60
N LEU A 41 -8.68 -4.90 22.49
CA LEU A 41 -7.32 -5.46 22.45
C LEU A 41 -7.29 -6.97 22.71
N ALA A 42 -8.31 -7.51 23.40
CA ALA A 42 -8.50 -8.93 23.59
C ALA A 42 -9.12 -9.63 22.36
N MET A 43 -9.62 -8.86 21.38
CA MET A 43 -10.25 -9.41 20.19
C MET A 43 -9.21 -9.78 19.12
N PRO A 44 -9.17 -11.05 18.70
CA PRO A 44 -8.31 -11.54 17.61
C PRO A 44 -8.34 -10.70 16.34
N GLY A 45 -9.54 -10.46 15.82
CA GLY A 45 -9.76 -9.85 14.51
C GLY A 45 -9.19 -8.44 14.42
N LEU A 46 -9.07 -7.74 15.56
CA LEU A 46 -8.44 -6.42 15.61
C LEU A 46 -6.99 -6.47 15.14
N TRP A 47 -6.21 -7.44 15.62
CA TRP A 47 -4.78 -7.54 15.31
C TRP A 47 -4.53 -7.96 13.87
N ILE A 48 -5.37 -8.84 13.34
CA ILE A 48 -5.33 -9.25 11.94
C ILE A 48 -5.64 -8.06 11.03
N ALA A 49 -6.73 -7.33 11.32
CA ALA A 49 -7.10 -6.13 10.56
C ALA A 49 -6.03 -5.04 10.65
N ALA A 50 -5.43 -4.82 11.82
CA ALA A 50 -4.36 -3.83 11.98
C ALA A 50 -3.09 -4.22 11.20
N ALA A 51 -2.69 -5.48 11.25
CA ALA A 51 -1.51 -5.97 10.54
C ALA A 51 -1.72 -5.94 9.02
N GLY A 52 -2.88 -6.40 8.53
CA GLY A 52 -3.26 -6.34 7.12
C GLY A 52 -3.30 -4.90 6.61
N GLN A 53 -3.95 -3.99 7.35
CA GLN A 53 -3.99 -2.58 6.98
C GLN A 53 -2.60 -1.95 6.94
N ASN A 54 -1.73 -2.24 7.91
CA ASN A 54 -0.38 -1.69 7.91
C ASN A 54 0.46 -2.19 6.71
N ALA A 55 0.34 -3.48 6.39
CA ALA A 55 1.01 -4.06 5.23
C ALA A 55 0.50 -3.43 3.92
N PHE A 56 -0.82 -3.28 3.78
CA PHE A 56 -1.44 -2.66 2.61
C PHE A 56 -1.02 -1.19 2.45
N ASP A 57 -1.13 -0.40 3.52
CA ASP A 57 -0.83 1.04 3.52
C ASP A 57 0.64 1.35 3.22
N THR A 58 1.56 0.43 3.58
CA THR A 58 3.00 0.57 3.30
C THR A 58 3.47 -0.13 2.02
N GLY A 59 2.59 -0.87 1.35
CA GLY A 59 2.94 -1.69 0.17
C GLY A 59 3.80 -2.91 0.49
N ALA A 60 3.83 -3.35 1.75
CA ALA A 60 4.59 -4.53 2.17
C ALA A 60 3.97 -5.81 1.60
N GLY A 61 4.80 -6.68 1.01
CA GLY A 61 4.32 -7.91 0.38
C GLY A 61 3.79 -7.75 -1.06
N MET A 62 3.67 -6.52 -1.57
CA MET A 62 3.19 -6.23 -2.94
C MET A 62 4.30 -6.20 -4.00
N SER A 63 5.56 -6.50 -3.65
CA SER A 63 6.75 -6.35 -4.51
C SER A 63 7.09 -4.91 -4.97
N VAL A 64 6.25 -3.91 -4.73
CA VAL A 64 6.44 -2.52 -5.21
C VAL A 64 7.80 -1.94 -4.77
N LEU A 65 8.14 -2.02 -3.48
CA LEU A 65 9.42 -1.52 -2.98
C LEU A 65 10.62 -2.31 -3.54
N MET A 66 10.44 -3.61 -3.80
CA MET A 66 11.48 -4.43 -4.42
C MET A 66 11.71 -4.04 -5.88
N THR A 67 10.64 -3.74 -6.62
CA THR A 67 10.70 -3.21 -7.97
C THR A 67 11.42 -1.86 -8.02
N TYR A 68 11.13 -0.95 -7.08
CA TYR A 68 11.86 0.30 -6.99
C TYR A 68 13.33 0.12 -6.61
N ALA A 69 13.64 -0.81 -5.70
CA ALA A 69 15.01 -1.12 -5.34
C ALA A 69 15.84 -1.57 -6.57
N ALA A 70 15.23 -2.29 -7.53
CA ALA A 70 15.89 -2.72 -8.76
C ALA A 70 16.32 -1.55 -9.68
N PHE A 71 15.70 -0.37 -9.53
CA PHE A 71 16.07 0.84 -10.27
C PHE A 71 16.92 1.82 -9.46
N THR A 72 17.16 1.55 -8.17
CA THR A 72 17.99 2.41 -7.32
C THR A 72 19.47 2.02 -7.37
N GLY A 73 20.34 3.04 -7.40
CA GLY A 73 21.78 2.84 -7.28
C GLY A 73 22.23 2.59 -5.84
N ARG A 74 23.49 2.16 -5.68
CA ARG A 74 24.14 1.89 -4.37
C ARG A 74 24.25 3.09 -3.44
N SER A 75 24.12 4.31 -3.98
CA SER A 75 24.10 5.54 -3.21
C SER A 75 22.77 5.79 -2.50
N ALA A 76 21.71 5.06 -2.85
CA ALA A 76 20.43 5.14 -2.16
C ALA A 76 20.57 4.64 -0.72
N SER A 77 20.07 5.43 0.23
CA SER A 77 20.08 5.08 1.66
C SER A 77 18.91 4.15 2.00
N ILE A 78 19.00 2.87 1.62
CA ILE A 78 17.94 1.86 1.78
C ILE A 78 17.49 1.71 3.24
N THR A 79 18.42 1.67 4.19
CA THR A 79 18.15 1.55 5.63
C THR A 79 17.37 2.76 6.13
N LYS A 80 17.78 3.98 5.76
CA LYS A 80 17.01 5.20 6.09
C LYS A 80 15.61 5.14 5.49
N TYR A 81 15.48 4.81 4.20
CA TYR A 81 14.17 4.72 3.56
C TYR A 81 13.27 3.66 4.19
N SER A 82 13.82 2.52 4.59
CA SER A 82 13.07 1.45 5.27
C SER A 82 12.47 1.88 6.63
N ILE A 83 13.05 2.91 7.27
CA ILE A 83 12.54 3.48 8.53
C ILE A 83 11.58 4.63 8.24
N PHE A 84 12.00 5.58 7.40
CA PHE A 84 11.26 6.83 7.20
C PHE A 84 9.99 6.66 6.37
N ILE A 85 9.97 5.79 5.36
CA ILE A 85 8.77 5.55 4.54
C ILE A 85 7.59 5.08 5.42
N PRO A 86 7.68 3.96 6.17
CA PRO A 86 6.56 3.51 6.98
C PRO A 86 6.26 4.45 8.15
N LEU A 87 7.27 5.11 8.73
CA LEU A 87 7.06 6.07 9.80
C LEU A 87 6.23 7.27 9.34
N VAL A 88 6.64 7.92 8.24
CA VAL A 88 5.92 9.07 7.68
C VAL A 88 4.54 8.65 7.21
N ASN A 89 4.42 7.49 6.55
CA ASN A 89 3.14 6.92 6.14
C ASN A 89 2.18 6.80 7.34
N ASN A 90 2.60 6.11 8.41
CA ASN A 90 1.78 5.90 9.59
C ASN A 90 1.42 7.22 10.31
N LEU A 91 2.31 8.22 10.32
CA LEU A 91 2.02 9.53 10.89
C LEU A 91 0.96 10.27 10.08
N VAL A 92 1.04 10.23 8.75
CA VAL A 92 0.02 10.81 7.86
C VAL A 92 -1.31 10.09 8.03
N SER A 93 -1.32 8.75 8.04
CA SER A 93 -2.52 7.93 8.26
C SER A 93 -3.15 8.21 9.63
N PHE A 94 -2.33 8.37 10.68
CA PHE A 94 -2.82 8.76 12.01
C PHE A 94 -3.46 10.15 12.01
N TYR A 95 -2.79 11.15 11.42
CA TYR A 95 -3.32 12.51 11.31
C TYR A 95 -4.61 12.58 10.49
N ALA A 96 -4.66 11.88 9.36
CA ALA A 96 -5.85 11.74 8.51
C ALA A 96 -6.99 11.08 9.28
N SER A 97 -6.71 10.01 10.04
CA SER A 97 -7.71 9.34 10.87
C SER A 97 -8.34 10.29 11.89
N ILE A 98 -7.53 11.05 12.65
CA ILE A 98 -8.03 12.02 13.62
C ILE A 98 -8.90 13.07 12.91
N THR A 99 -8.42 13.57 11.78
CA THR A 99 -9.13 14.58 11.00
C THR A 99 -10.51 14.06 10.58
N ILE A 100 -10.59 12.88 9.96
CA ILE A 100 -11.85 12.27 9.51
C ILE A 100 -12.77 11.97 10.69
N PHE A 101 -12.28 11.33 11.76
CA PHE A 101 -13.08 10.98 12.93
C PHE A 101 -13.67 12.22 13.61
N CYS A 102 -12.85 13.24 13.91
CA CYS A 102 -13.32 14.48 14.53
C CYS A 102 -14.37 15.17 13.65
N THR A 103 -14.16 15.13 12.34
CA THR A 103 -15.02 15.75 11.35
C THR A 103 -16.39 15.07 11.24
N VAL A 104 -16.43 13.73 11.18
CA VAL A 104 -17.68 12.97 11.16
C VAL A 104 -18.43 13.17 12.47
N PHE A 105 -17.78 13.02 13.62
CA PHE A 105 -18.42 13.22 14.92
C PHE A 105 -19.01 14.63 15.07
N SER A 106 -18.24 15.65 14.72
CA SER A 106 -18.70 17.03 14.78
C SER A 106 -19.93 17.26 13.90
N THR A 107 -19.90 16.75 12.67
CA THR A 107 -21.01 16.89 11.72
C THR A 107 -22.26 16.18 12.19
N MET A 108 -22.14 14.93 12.66
CA MET A 108 -23.28 14.13 13.10
C MET A 108 -23.95 14.71 14.36
N ILE A 109 -23.17 15.23 15.30
CA ILE A 109 -23.71 15.92 16.48
C ILE A 109 -24.41 17.23 16.06
N MET A 110 -23.84 17.95 15.08
CA MET A 110 -24.48 19.17 14.56
C MET A 110 -25.78 18.90 13.80
N THR A 111 -25.85 17.80 13.04
CA THR A 111 -27.05 17.45 12.26
C THR A 111 -28.11 16.72 13.08
N ASN A 112 -27.71 15.97 14.10
CA ASN A 112 -28.61 15.29 15.01
C ASN A 112 -28.10 15.40 16.46
N PRO A 113 -28.48 16.45 17.22
CA PRO A 113 -27.99 16.69 18.57
C PRO A 113 -28.31 15.58 19.59
N THR A 114 -29.27 14.72 19.29
CA THR A 114 -29.68 13.60 20.16
C THR A 114 -28.90 12.31 19.89
N ILE A 115 -28.06 12.29 18.86
CA ILE A 115 -27.30 11.09 18.48
C ILE A 115 -26.29 10.72 19.56
N THR A 116 -26.26 9.44 19.93
CA THR A 116 -25.27 8.94 20.89
C THR A 116 -23.92 8.72 20.20
N ARG A 117 -22.82 8.83 20.96
CA ARG A 117 -21.47 8.57 20.43
C ARG A 117 -21.32 7.15 19.90
N ALA A 118 -21.93 6.17 20.55
CA ALA A 118 -21.95 4.78 20.10
C ALA A 118 -22.70 4.62 18.76
N ALA A 119 -23.79 5.36 18.55
CA ALA A 119 -24.51 5.36 17.27
C ALA A 119 -23.66 5.96 16.15
N ILE A 120 -22.92 7.04 16.41
CA ILE A 120 -21.97 7.60 15.43
C ILE A 120 -20.93 6.55 15.02
N VAL A 121 -20.29 5.87 15.98
CA VAL A 121 -19.30 4.82 15.69
C VAL A 121 -19.93 3.69 14.86
N ARG A 122 -21.12 3.23 15.23
CA ARG A 122 -21.82 2.19 14.48
C ARG A 122 -22.10 2.64 13.05
N ILE A 123 -22.54 3.88 12.85
CA ILE A 123 -22.78 4.42 11.51
C ILE A 123 -21.47 4.46 10.73
N MET A 124 -20.37 4.93 11.31
CA MET A 124 -19.05 4.92 10.67
C MET A 124 -18.59 3.51 10.27
N GLN A 125 -18.91 2.49 11.07
CA GLN A 125 -18.57 1.09 10.80
C GLN A 125 -19.49 0.42 9.76
N THR A 126 -20.69 0.96 9.54
CA THR A 126 -21.73 0.31 8.71
C THR A 126 -22.09 1.10 7.45
N THR A 127 -21.50 2.27 7.22
CA THR A 127 -21.80 3.06 6.02
C THR A 127 -21.02 2.55 4.82
N GLY A 128 -21.73 1.95 3.87
CA GLY A 128 -21.21 1.51 2.56
C GLY A 128 -20.52 0.14 2.60
N PRO A 129 -20.72 -0.72 1.58
CA PRO A 129 -19.92 -1.94 1.40
C PRO A 129 -18.41 -1.60 1.34
N GLY A 130 -17.56 -2.44 1.92
CA GLY A 130 -16.10 -2.27 1.88
C GLY A 130 -15.58 -0.96 2.51
N SER A 131 -16.24 -0.43 3.54
CA SER A 131 -15.86 0.84 4.21
C SER A 131 -15.88 2.10 3.33
N THR A 132 -16.54 2.06 2.17
CA THR A 132 -16.57 3.17 1.19
C THR A 132 -17.38 4.40 1.63
N GLY A 133 -18.34 4.22 2.56
CA GLY A 133 -19.28 5.29 2.91
C GLY A 133 -18.65 6.46 3.66
N LEU A 134 -17.55 6.26 4.39
CA LEU A 134 -16.84 7.37 5.03
C LEU A 134 -16.37 8.40 4.00
N THR A 135 -15.71 7.94 2.93
CA THR A 135 -15.15 8.81 1.90
C THR A 135 -16.22 9.31 0.93
N PHE A 136 -17.09 8.42 0.43
CA PHE A 136 -18.01 8.77 -0.67
C PHE A 136 -19.38 9.27 -0.20
N THR A 137 -19.74 9.11 1.07
CA THR A 137 -21.00 9.63 1.63
C THR A 137 -20.75 10.78 2.60
N TRP A 138 -19.89 10.56 3.61
CA TRP A 138 -19.77 11.51 4.71
C TRP A 138 -18.91 12.74 4.39
N ILE A 139 -17.81 12.58 3.64
CA ILE A 139 -16.99 13.73 3.22
C ILE A 139 -17.79 14.74 2.35
N PRO A 140 -18.59 14.31 1.34
CA PRO A 140 -19.46 15.24 0.61
C PRO A 140 -20.50 15.93 1.50
N VAL A 141 -21.17 15.17 2.38
CA VAL A 141 -22.19 15.71 3.30
C VAL A 141 -21.59 16.77 4.21
N LEU A 142 -20.40 16.51 4.76
CA LEU A 142 -19.65 17.48 5.54
C LEU A 142 -19.42 18.77 4.74
N PHE A 143 -18.80 18.65 3.57
CA PHE A 143 -18.42 19.82 2.79
C PHE A 143 -19.64 20.63 2.36
N SER A 144 -20.78 19.99 2.13
CA SER A 144 -22.03 20.73 1.87
C SER A 144 -22.45 21.68 3.00
N LYS A 145 -22.04 21.42 4.26
CA LYS A 145 -22.36 22.28 5.42
C LYS A 145 -21.51 23.55 5.50
N VAL A 146 -20.42 23.62 4.74
CA VAL A 146 -19.52 24.79 4.69
C VAL A 146 -19.93 25.76 3.57
N GLY A 147 -20.97 25.44 2.79
CA GLY A 147 -21.46 26.29 1.71
C GLY A 147 -20.56 26.25 0.46
N ILE A 148 -20.34 27.41 -0.19
CA ILE A 148 -19.58 27.49 -1.46
C ILE A 148 -18.13 27.00 -1.30
N LEU A 149 -17.47 27.39 -0.20
CA LEU A 149 -16.10 27.00 0.09
C LEU A 149 -15.99 25.48 0.28
N GLY A 150 -17.00 24.88 0.89
CA GLY A 150 -17.07 23.43 1.03
C GLY A 150 -17.11 22.70 -0.30
N ARG A 151 -17.88 23.18 -1.29
CA ARG A 151 -17.90 22.57 -2.63
C ARG A 151 -16.51 22.57 -3.27
N ILE A 152 -15.76 23.68 -3.15
CA ILE A 152 -14.39 23.77 -3.66
C ILE A 152 -13.49 22.76 -2.95
N LEU A 153 -13.56 22.69 -1.62
CA LEU A 153 -12.78 21.73 -0.82
C LEU A 153 -13.13 20.27 -1.16
N CYS A 154 -14.41 19.99 -1.44
CA CYS A 154 -14.87 18.67 -1.88
C CYS A 154 -14.26 18.29 -3.23
N THR A 155 -14.27 19.20 -4.20
CA THR A 155 -13.65 18.97 -5.51
C THR A 155 -12.15 18.73 -5.37
N LEU A 156 -11.46 19.56 -4.58
CA LEU A 156 -10.03 19.39 -4.32
C LEU A 156 -9.72 18.06 -3.62
N PHE A 157 -10.54 17.66 -2.64
CA PHE A 157 -10.40 16.39 -1.94
C PHE A 157 -10.49 15.21 -2.90
N PHE A 158 -11.52 15.13 -3.74
CA PHE A 158 -11.66 14.03 -4.70
C PHE A 158 -10.62 14.07 -5.81
N LEU A 159 -10.15 15.25 -6.20
CA LEU A 159 -9.03 15.39 -7.13
C LEU A 159 -7.73 14.84 -6.52
N CYS A 160 -7.45 15.16 -5.26
CA CYS A 160 -6.32 14.59 -4.51
C CYS A 160 -6.46 13.07 -4.36
N LEU A 161 -7.66 12.57 -4.04
CA LEU A 161 -7.94 11.14 -3.93
C LEU A 161 -7.70 10.41 -5.25
N ALA A 162 -8.13 11.00 -6.38
CA ALA A 162 -7.88 10.45 -7.71
C ALA A 162 -6.39 10.40 -8.04
N PHE A 163 -5.64 11.49 -7.77
CA PHE A 163 -4.18 11.49 -7.98
C PHE A 163 -3.46 10.47 -7.10
N ALA A 164 -3.86 10.32 -5.83
CA ALA A 164 -3.31 9.31 -4.92
C ALA A 164 -3.55 7.87 -5.44
N GLY A 165 -4.74 7.60 -5.98
CA GLY A 165 -5.05 6.33 -6.61
C GLY A 165 -4.19 6.07 -7.85
N VAL A 166 -4.07 7.07 -8.75
CA VAL A 166 -3.25 6.95 -9.97
C VAL A 166 -1.77 6.73 -9.66
N SER A 167 -1.20 7.45 -8.68
CA SER A 167 0.21 7.27 -8.31
C SER A 167 0.50 5.88 -7.74
N SER A 168 -0.45 5.32 -6.98
CA SER A 168 -0.33 3.97 -6.42
C SER A 168 -0.40 2.91 -7.53
N LEU A 169 -1.38 3.05 -8.43
CA LEU A 169 -1.56 2.17 -9.59
C LEU A 169 -0.32 2.13 -10.50
N LEU A 170 0.32 3.27 -10.74
CA LEU A 170 1.56 3.33 -11.53
C LEU A 170 2.68 2.47 -10.92
N SER A 171 2.78 2.47 -9.59
CA SER A 171 3.78 1.71 -8.84
C SER A 171 3.55 0.20 -8.97
N GLU A 172 2.28 -0.22 -8.87
CA GLU A 172 1.89 -1.63 -9.00
C GLU A 172 2.06 -2.15 -10.42
N ILE A 173 1.66 -1.37 -11.43
CA ILE A 173 1.87 -1.73 -12.84
C ILE A 173 3.36 -1.93 -13.13
N GLN A 174 4.23 -1.10 -12.54
CA GLN A 174 5.66 -1.21 -12.75
C GLN A 174 6.23 -2.55 -12.25
N ALA A 175 5.63 -3.18 -11.23
CA ALA A 175 6.01 -4.51 -10.77
C ALA A 175 5.73 -5.58 -11.85
N TYR A 176 4.55 -5.55 -12.47
CA TYR A 176 4.21 -6.46 -13.57
C TYR A 176 5.08 -6.22 -14.81
N VAL A 177 5.31 -4.95 -15.16
CA VAL A 177 6.16 -4.59 -16.30
C VAL A 177 7.59 -5.07 -16.09
N LEU A 178 8.13 -4.96 -14.88
CA LEU A 178 9.47 -5.47 -14.57
C LEU A 178 9.53 -6.99 -14.73
N ALA A 179 8.57 -7.73 -14.17
CA ALA A 179 8.51 -9.19 -14.31
C ALA A 179 8.45 -9.64 -15.79
N LEU A 180 7.61 -8.99 -16.61
CA LEU A 180 7.51 -9.29 -18.04
C LEU A 180 8.80 -8.93 -18.81
N LYS A 181 9.42 -7.80 -18.48
CA LYS A 181 10.70 -7.38 -19.08
C LYS A 181 11.81 -8.34 -18.72
N GLU A 182 11.84 -8.82 -17.49
CA GLU A 182 12.78 -9.86 -17.08
C GLU A 182 12.61 -11.06 -17.99
N MET A 183 11.40 -11.55 -18.25
CA MET A 183 11.11 -12.66 -19.20
C MET A 183 11.48 -12.37 -20.69
N GLY A 184 12.03 -11.19 -21.00
CA GLY A 184 12.45 -10.79 -22.33
C GLY A 184 11.35 -10.17 -23.19
N VAL A 185 10.22 -9.77 -22.60
CA VAL A 185 9.16 -9.03 -23.30
C VAL A 185 9.62 -7.58 -23.51
N SER A 186 9.39 -7.03 -24.71
CA SER A 186 9.76 -5.65 -25.00
C SER A 186 8.95 -4.67 -24.14
N HIS A 187 9.57 -3.54 -23.76
CA HIS A 187 8.97 -2.60 -22.80
C HIS A 187 7.58 -2.11 -23.21
N ARG A 188 7.38 -1.76 -24.48
CA ARG A 188 6.08 -1.27 -24.99
C ARG A 188 4.99 -2.34 -24.85
N ILE A 189 5.31 -3.59 -25.20
CA ILE A 189 4.36 -4.71 -25.11
C ILE A 189 4.07 -5.03 -23.63
N ALA A 190 5.09 -5.01 -22.77
CA ALA A 190 4.91 -5.26 -21.33
C ALA A 190 3.99 -4.20 -20.68
N VAL A 191 4.19 -2.92 -20.97
CA VAL A 191 3.36 -1.82 -20.45
C VAL A 191 1.93 -1.92 -20.97
N SER A 192 1.75 -2.02 -22.29
CA SER A 192 0.41 -2.13 -22.88
C SER A 192 -0.33 -3.39 -22.41
N GLY A 193 0.38 -4.52 -22.31
CA GLY A 193 -0.19 -5.78 -21.82
C GLY A 193 -0.60 -5.68 -20.36
N ALA A 194 0.24 -5.13 -19.49
CA ALA A 194 -0.09 -4.93 -18.08
C ALA A 194 -1.31 -4.01 -17.91
N LEU A 195 -1.36 -2.87 -18.62
CA LEU A 195 -2.49 -1.94 -18.57
C LEU A 195 -3.80 -2.57 -19.03
N ILE A 196 -3.79 -3.28 -20.17
CA ILE A 196 -4.97 -3.94 -20.71
C ILE A 196 -5.43 -5.05 -19.76
N ALA A 197 -4.51 -5.85 -19.23
CA ALA A 197 -4.82 -6.90 -18.27
C ALA A 197 -5.43 -6.32 -16.99
N THR A 198 -4.83 -5.29 -16.40
CA THR A 198 -5.36 -4.61 -15.21
C THR A 198 -6.75 -4.05 -15.46
N PHE A 199 -6.98 -3.41 -16.62
CA PHE A 199 -8.30 -2.92 -16.98
C PHE A 199 -9.33 -4.04 -17.08
N LEU A 200 -9.04 -5.11 -17.84
CA LEU A 200 -9.97 -6.22 -18.08
C LEU A 200 -10.27 -7.01 -16.79
N ILE A 201 -9.25 -7.32 -16.00
CA ILE A 201 -9.38 -8.05 -14.73
C ILE A 201 -10.08 -7.16 -13.68
N GLY A 202 -9.97 -5.84 -13.77
CA GLY A 202 -10.66 -4.90 -12.89
C GLY A 202 -12.15 -4.70 -13.18
N ILE A 203 -12.66 -5.11 -14.36
CA ILE A 203 -14.07 -4.91 -14.74
C ILE A 203 -15.04 -5.52 -13.72
N PRO A 204 -14.89 -6.78 -13.27
CA PRO A 204 -15.81 -7.37 -12.28
C PRO A 204 -15.87 -6.57 -10.97
N SER A 205 -14.72 -6.08 -10.48
CA SER A 205 -14.65 -5.24 -9.27
C SER A 205 -15.28 -3.86 -9.47
N ALA A 206 -15.26 -3.32 -10.70
CA ALA A 206 -15.94 -2.08 -11.03
C ALA A 206 -17.47 -2.24 -11.15
N LEU A 207 -17.94 -3.44 -11.51
CA LEU A 207 -19.37 -3.75 -11.70
C LEU A 207 -20.07 -4.26 -10.43
N SER A 208 -19.34 -4.90 -9.52
CA SER A 208 -19.88 -5.48 -8.28
C SER A 208 -19.04 -5.11 -7.07
N LEU A 209 -19.66 -4.39 -6.13
CA LEU A 209 -19.03 -4.06 -4.84
C LEU A 209 -18.79 -5.30 -3.98
N GLU A 210 -19.62 -6.34 -4.09
CA GLU A 210 -19.40 -7.61 -3.39
C GLU A 210 -18.16 -8.34 -3.93
N PHE A 211 -17.97 -8.31 -5.26
CA PHE A 211 -16.77 -8.88 -5.86
C PHE A 211 -15.53 -8.07 -5.47
N LEU A 212 -15.60 -6.73 -5.49
CA LEU A 212 -14.52 -5.86 -5.04
C LEU A 212 -14.13 -6.16 -3.58
N ASP A 213 -15.11 -6.28 -2.68
CA ASP A 213 -14.89 -6.60 -1.26
C ASP A 213 -14.26 -7.99 -1.08
N ASN A 214 -14.70 -9.00 -1.85
CA ASN A 214 -14.05 -10.32 -1.83
C ASN A 214 -12.59 -10.25 -2.27
N GLN A 215 -12.31 -9.57 -3.39
CA GLN A 215 -10.94 -9.46 -3.91
C GLN A 215 -10.03 -8.68 -2.97
N ASP A 216 -10.50 -7.58 -2.39
CA ASP A 216 -9.74 -6.79 -1.42
C ASP A 216 -9.36 -7.64 -0.19
N ASN A 217 -10.32 -8.38 0.37
CA ASN A 217 -10.07 -9.28 1.49
C ASN A 217 -9.11 -10.43 1.11
N THR A 218 -9.40 -11.15 0.02
CA THR A 218 -8.63 -12.31 -0.44
C THR A 218 -7.16 -11.96 -0.69
N TRP A 219 -6.89 -10.85 -1.38
CA TRP A 219 -5.51 -10.45 -1.68
C TRP A 219 -4.85 -9.70 -0.52
N GLY A 220 -5.62 -9.02 0.33
CA GLY A 220 -5.14 -8.41 1.57
C GLY A 220 -4.48 -9.43 2.51
N TYR A 221 -5.10 -10.60 2.72
CA TYR A 221 -4.49 -11.66 3.53
C TYR A 221 -3.26 -12.30 2.87
N ALA A 222 -3.24 -12.38 1.53
CA ALA A 222 -2.09 -12.90 0.79
C ALA A 222 -0.82 -12.06 1.02
N LEU A 223 -0.92 -10.77 1.33
CA LEU A 223 0.23 -9.91 1.66
C LEU A 223 1.02 -10.42 2.87
N ILE A 224 0.32 -10.93 3.89
CA ILE A 224 0.96 -11.50 5.09
C ILE A 224 1.78 -12.74 4.69
N ILE A 225 1.23 -13.59 3.82
CA ILE A 225 1.91 -14.77 3.28
C ILE A 225 3.13 -14.35 2.45
N CYS A 226 2.99 -13.38 1.56
CA CYS A 226 4.09 -12.84 0.76
C CYS A 226 5.23 -12.28 1.64
N GLY A 227 4.88 -11.51 2.68
CA GLY A 227 5.85 -10.99 3.66
C GLY A 227 6.57 -12.11 4.42
N PHE A 228 5.84 -13.16 4.81
CA PHE A 228 6.40 -14.35 5.45
C PHE A 228 7.38 -15.09 4.53
N LEU A 229 7.01 -15.29 3.26
CA LEU A 229 7.88 -15.92 2.25
C LEU A 229 9.15 -15.09 2.02
N LEU A 230 9.05 -13.76 2.00
CA LEU A 230 10.22 -12.89 1.88
C LEU A 230 11.15 -13.02 3.09
N ALA A 231 10.60 -13.14 4.30
CA ALA A 231 11.40 -13.41 5.50
C ALA A 231 12.12 -14.78 5.42
N ILE A 232 11.45 -15.81 4.89
CA ILE A 232 12.06 -17.12 4.65
C ILE A 232 13.25 -17.02 3.69
N VAL A 233 13.13 -16.25 2.60
CA VAL A 233 14.24 -16.03 1.66
C VAL A 233 15.46 -15.45 2.38
N VAL A 234 15.28 -14.47 3.27
CA VAL A 234 16.36 -13.89 4.09
C VAL A 234 16.97 -14.93 5.04
N ILE A 235 16.14 -15.80 5.62
CA ILE A 235 16.59 -16.89 6.51
C ILE A 235 17.44 -17.91 5.75
N ILE A 236 16.98 -18.36 4.57
CA ILE A 236 17.71 -19.29 3.70
C ILE A 236 19.05 -18.68 3.27
N TYR A 237 19.08 -17.39 2.97
CA TYR A 237 20.27 -16.66 2.57
C TYR A 237 21.28 -16.40 3.72
N ARG A 238 20.98 -16.87 4.94
CA ARG A 238 21.71 -16.60 6.19
C ARG A 238 21.58 -15.12 6.62
N PRO A 239 20.75 -14.81 7.62
CA PRO A 239 20.39 -13.45 8.05
C PRO A 239 21.57 -12.53 8.39
N LEU A 240 22.60 -13.08 9.06
CA LEU A 240 23.82 -12.33 9.37
C LEU A 240 24.58 -11.93 8.11
N ARG A 241 24.62 -12.82 7.11
CA ARG A 241 25.21 -12.57 5.81
C ARG A 241 24.40 -11.55 5.02
N PHE A 242 23.07 -11.68 5.01
CA PHE A 242 22.15 -10.71 4.40
C PHE A 242 22.40 -9.30 4.93
N ARG A 243 22.35 -9.14 6.26
CA ARG A 243 22.59 -7.86 6.94
C ARG A 243 23.95 -7.27 6.57
N ARG A 244 25.01 -8.08 6.62
CA ARG A 244 26.36 -7.59 6.36
C ARG A 244 26.56 -7.22 4.90
N ILE A 245 26.28 -8.14 3.98
CA ILE A 245 26.68 -8.03 2.57
C ILE A 245 25.67 -7.20 1.76
N ILE A 246 24.37 -7.46 1.94
CA ILE A 246 23.32 -6.85 1.11
C ILE A 246 22.90 -5.48 1.65
N ILE A 247 22.88 -5.30 2.97
CA ILE A 247 22.47 -4.03 3.58
C ILE A 247 23.68 -3.12 3.85
N ASN A 248 24.59 -3.56 4.71
CA ASN A 248 25.65 -2.68 5.23
C ASN A 248 26.81 -2.42 4.25
N GLU A 249 27.28 -3.46 3.55
CA GLU A 249 28.46 -3.35 2.65
C GLU A 249 28.08 -2.91 1.21
N PHE A 250 26.83 -3.09 0.81
CA PHE A 250 26.37 -2.71 -0.55
C PHE A 250 26.15 -1.19 -0.69
N GLY A 251 25.62 -0.55 0.36
CA GLY A 251 25.35 0.89 0.38
C GLY A 251 26.62 1.71 0.59
N THR A 252 26.79 2.83 -0.12
CA THR A 252 28.01 3.66 -0.01
C THR A 252 27.97 4.69 1.13
N ASN A 253 26.78 5.18 1.50
CA ASN A 253 26.62 6.24 2.52
C ASN A 253 25.29 6.10 3.29
N ASP A 254 25.06 4.93 3.86
CA ASP A 254 23.84 4.60 4.58
C ASP A 254 24.09 4.23 6.05
N TRP A 255 23.02 4.18 6.85
CA TRP A 255 23.08 3.63 8.19
C TRP A 255 23.23 2.12 8.15
N ASN A 256 24.03 1.59 9.07
CA ASN A 256 24.13 0.15 9.24
C ASN A 256 22.87 -0.37 9.95
N ALA A 257 22.29 -1.45 9.43
CA ALA A 257 21.23 -2.16 10.13
C ALA A 257 21.77 -2.68 11.48
N PRO A 258 21.08 -2.45 12.60
CA PRO A 258 21.54 -2.91 13.91
C PRO A 258 21.47 -4.44 14.00
N ILE A 259 22.28 -5.04 14.86
CA ILE A 259 22.31 -6.52 15.00
C ILE A 259 20.98 -7.10 15.47
N ILE A 260 20.20 -6.32 16.24
CA ILE A 260 18.85 -6.70 16.70
C ILE A 260 17.84 -6.89 15.57
N TRP A 261 18.12 -6.35 14.37
CA TRP A 261 17.30 -6.62 13.20
C TRP A 261 17.28 -8.12 12.84
N VAL A 262 18.37 -8.85 13.12
CA VAL A 262 18.47 -10.28 12.83
C VAL A 262 17.43 -11.11 13.59
N PRO A 263 17.37 -11.11 14.94
CA PRO A 263 16.32 -11.85 15.65
C PRO A 263 14.90 -11.39 15.31
N ILE A 264 14.72 -10.12 14.92
CA ILE A 264 13.42 -9.62 14.45
C ILE A 264 12.99 -10.33 13.17
N ILE A 265 13.83 -10.34 12.13
CA ILE A 265 13.45 -10.96 10.84
C ILE A 265 13.44 -12.49 10.90
N THR A 266 14.22 -13.11 11.79
CA THR A 266 14.34 -14.58 11.83
C THR A 266 13.37 -15.28 12.77
N VAL A 267 12.95 -14.61 13.85
CA VAL A 267 12.10 -15.20 14.87
C VAL A 267 10.79 -14.42 14.96
N LEU A 268 10.86 -13.12 15.24
CA LEU A 268 9.67 -12.34 15.56
C LEU A 268 8.71 -12.22 14.37
N VAL A 269 9.19 -11.81 13.20
CA VAL A 269 8.36 -11.64 11.99
C VAL A 269 7.73 -12.96 11.56
N PRO A 270 8.48 -14.07 11.42
CA PRO A 270 7.89 -15.37 11.12
C PRO A 270 6.87 -15.83 12.16
N ALA A 271 7.15 -15.67 13.46
CA ALA A 271 6.23 -16.05 14.51
C ALA A 271 4.93 -15.24 14.44
N ILE A 272 5.01 -13.91 14.26
CA ILE A 272 3.83 -13.05 14.10
C ILE A 272 3.03 -13.47 12.89
N ALA A 273 3.67 -13.71 11.73
CA ALA A 273 2.96 -14.12 10.53
C ALA A 273 2.23 -15.46 10.71
N ILE A 274 2.89 -16.47 11.31
CA ILE A 274 2.27 -17.77 11.58
C ILE A 274 1.08 -17.61 12.54
N ILE A 275 1.26 -16.85 13.63
CA ILE A 275 0.18 -16.57 14.58
C ILE A 275 -0.99 -15.92 13.86
N LEU A 276 -0.76 -14.85 13.09
CA LEU A 276 -1.82 -14.14 12.37
C LEU A 276 -2.54 -15.03 11.37
N ILE A 277 -1.82 -15.85 10.59
CA ILE A 277 -2.42 -16.76 9.60
C ILE A 277 -3.27 -17.84 10.31
N VAL A 278 -2.72 -18.51 11.32
CA VAL A 278 -3.45 -19.55 12.07
C VAL A 278 -4.69 -18.96 12.75
N TRP A 279 -4.52 -17.79 13.36
CA TRP A 279 -5.60 -17.13 14.08
C TRP A 279 -6.71 -16.67 13.16
N TRP A 280 -6.34 -16.15 12.00
CA TRP A 280 -7.27 -15.74 10.97
C TRP A 280 -8.09 -16.90 10.41
N ILE A 281 -7.44 -18.03 10.08
CA ILE A 281 -8.14 -19.25 9.65
C ILE A 281 -9.13 -19.70 10.72
N TYR A 282 -8.71 -19.69 11.99
CA TYR A 282 -9.59 -20.05 13.10
C TYR A 282 -10.80 -19.14 13.22
N ASP A 283 -10.62 -17.82 13.11
CA ASP A 283 -11.71 -16.84 13.24
C ASP A 283 -12.74 -17.00 12.12
N TYR A 284 -12.27 -17.19 10.88
CA TYR A 284 -13.16 -17.43 9.74
C TYR A 284 -13.96 -18.73 9.86
N ILE A 285 -13.32 -19.84 10.26
CA ILE A 285 -14.00 -21.13 10.46
C ILE A 285 -15.04 -21.03 11.59
N ARG A 286 -14.75 -20.25 12.62
CA ARG A 286 -15.67 -20.03 13.74
C ARG A 286 -16.83 -19.10 13.37
N ALA A 287 -16.58 -18.08 12.55
CA ALA A 287 -17.56 -17.09 12.17
C ALA A 287 -18.65 -17.65 11.24
N ASP A 288 -18.29 -18.60 10.37
CA ASP A 288 -19.24 -19.24 9.46
C ASP A 288 -19.21 -20.77 9.57
N SER A 289 -20.29 -21.35 10.12
CA SER A 289 -20.48 -22.81 10.19
C SER A 289 -20.47 -23.53 8.83
N HIS A 290 -20.66 -22.79 7.73
CA HIS A 290 -20.68 -23.29 6.35
C HIS A 290 -19.44 -22.85 5.56
N TRP A 291 -18.33 -22.51 6.22
CA TRP A 291 -17.06 -22.07 5.62
C TRP A 291 -16.52 -22.95 4.46
N TYR A 292 -16.96 -24.22 4.41
CA TYR A 292 -16.59 -25.22 3.41
C TYR A 292 -17.41 -25.13 2.11
N HIS A 293 -18.56 -24.43 2.11
CA HIS A 293 -19.34 -24.20 0.91
C HIS A 293 -18.68 -23.14 0.04
N LEU A 294 -18.68 -23.35 -1.27
CA LEU A 294 -18.16 -22.39 -2.26
C LEU A 294 -19.13 -21.21 -2.40
N THR A 295 -18.95 -20.21 -1.54
CA THR A 295 -19.56 -18.88 -1.67
C THR A 295 -18.47 -17.85 -1.93
N LEU A 296 -18.83 -16.67 -2.47
CA LEU A 296 -17.85 -15.63 -2.80
C LEU A 296 -16.97 -15.25 -1.61
N ALA A 297 -17.54 -15.16 -0.40
CA ALA A 297 -16.84 -14.74 0.82
C ALA A 297 -16.30 -15.90 1.68
N SER A 298 -16.36 -17.15 1.20
CA SER A 298 -15.93 -18.31 1.99
C SER A 298 -14.40 -18.44 2.10
N VAL A 299 -13.92 -19.11 3.14
CA VAL A 299 -12.50 -19.50 3.22
C VAL A 299 -12.11 -20.39 2.03
N THR A 300 -13.04 -21.25 1.63
CA THR A 300 -12.82 -22.25 0.57
C THR A 300 -12.64 -21.60 -0.79
N SER A 301 -13.43 -20.57 -1.14
CA SER A 301 -13.25 -19.81 -2.39
C SER A 301 -11.89 -19.14 -2.42
N MET A 302 -11.50 -18.46 -1.34
CA MET A 302 -10.21 -17.78 -1.26
C MET A 302 -9.02 -18.74 -1.34
N ILE A 303 -9.03 -19.89 -0.63
CA ILE A 303 -7.98 -20.91 -0.76
C ILE A 303 -7.93 -21.42 -2.21
N LEU A 304 -9.09 -21.63 -2.84
CA LEU A 304 -9.18 -22.06 -4.22
C LEU A 304 -8.60 -20.99 -5.18
N GLU A 305 -8.92 -19.71 -4.99
CA GLU A 305 -8.37 -18.59 -5.75
C GLU A 305 -6.83 -18.55 -5.67
N TRP A 306 -6.28 -18.69 -4.46
CA TRP A 306 -4.83 -18.76 -4.25
C TRP A 306 -4.20 -19.99 -4.88
N LEU A 307 -4.84 -21.16 -4.79
CA LEU A 307 -4.35 -22.38 -5.42
C LEU A 307 -4.36 -22.28 -6.95
N ILE A 308 -5.43 -21.71 -7.53
CA ILE A 308 -5.52 -21.45 -8.96
C ILE A 308 -4.38 -20.53 -9.38
N LEU A 309 -4.16 -19.41 -8.67
CA LEU A 309 -3.06 -18.50 -8.97
C LEU A 309 -1.70 -19.20 -8.86
N LEU A 310 -1.46 -19.97 -7.80
CA LEU A 310 -0.21 -20.69 -7.60
C LEU A 310 0.05 -21.68 -8.76
N VAL A 311 -0.97 -22.43 -9.17
CA VAL A 311 -0.88 -23.36 -10.31
C VAL A 311 -0.58 -22.60 -11.60
N LEU A 312 -1.22 -21.46 -11.84
CA LEU A 312 -0.95 -20.62 -13.02
C LEU A 312 0.47 -20.07 -13.02
N LEU A 313 0.97 -19.58 -11.88
CA LEU A 313 2.33 -19.06 -11.73
C LEU A 313 3.38 -20.15 -11.93
N VAL A 314 3.22 -21.30 -11.26
CA VAL A 314 4.12 -22.45 -11.42
C VAL A 314 4.07 -22.98 -12.85
N GLY A 315 2.87 -23.12 -13.43
CA GLY A 315 2.69 -23.55 -14.82
C GLY A 315 3.38 -22.62 -15.81
N THR A 316 3.23 -21.30 -15.63
CA THR A 316 3.90 -20.29 -16.46
C THR A 316 5.43 -20.36 -16.31
N ASN A 317 5.93 -20.50 -15.08
CA ASN A 317 7.35 -20.62 -14.80
C ASN A 317 7.95 -21.89 -15.43
N LEU A 318 7.24 -23.03 -15.34
CA LEU A 318 7.62 -24.28 -16.00
C LEU A 318 7.60 -24.14 -17.53
N LEU A 319 6.55 -23.54 -18.09
CA LEU A 319 6.45 -23.29 -19.53
C LEU A 319 7.65 -22.46 -20.02
N VAL A 320 8.00 -21.39 -19.31
CA VAL A 320 9.15 -20.54 -19.65
C VAL A 320 10.46 -21.33 -19.54
N TYR A 321 10.62 -22.14 -18.49
CA TYR A 321 11.78 -22.99 -18.31
C TYR A 321 11.95 -24.00 -19.46
N TYR A 322 10.87 -24.64 -19.92
CA TYR A 322 10.94 -25.61 -21.03
C TYR A 322 11.10 -24.93 -22.40
N CYS A 323 10.37 -23.86 -22.66
CA CYS A 323 10.40 -23.16 -23.96
C CYS A 323 11.65 -22.29 -24.13
N ARG A 324 12.27 -21.80 -23.05
CA ARG A 324 13.42 -20.90 -23.08
C ARG A 324 14.44 -21.23 -21.98
N ARG A 325 15.05 -22.42 -22.02
CA ARG A 325 16.11 -22.81 -21.07
C ARG A 325 17.27 -21.80 -20.98
N ASP A 326 17.62 -21.17 -22.10
CA ASP A 326 18.69 -20.17 -22.17
C ASP A 326 18.40 -18.88 -21.38
N PHE A 327 17.15 -18.67 -21.00
CA PHE A 327 16.72 -17.50 -20.25
C PHE A 327 17.35 -17.46 -18.84
N TYR A 328 17.22 -18.54 -18.07
CA TYR A 328 17.76 -18.62 -16.71
C TYR A 328 19.29 -18.68 -16.69
N THR A 329 19.92 -19.27 -17.72
CA THR A 329 21.38 -19.32 -17.82
C THR A 329 21.98 -17.95 -18.16
N LYS A 330 21.29 -17.13 -18.95
CA LYS A 330 21.67 -15.73 -19.21
C LYS A 330 21.37 -14.83 -18.02
N ALA A 331 20.22 -14.99 -17.36
CA ALA A 331 19.86 -14.22 -16.17
C ALA A 331 20.89 -14.37 -15.05
N ARG A 332 21.45 -15.58 -14.85
CA ARG A 332 22.53 -15.83 -13.89
C ARG A 332 23.83 -15.05 -14.17
N LYS A 333 24.00 -14.54 -15.40
CA LYS A 333 25.20 -13.77 -15.81
C LYS A 333 25.00 -12.25 -15.69
N ILE A 334 23.79 -11.79 -15.39
CA ILE A 334 23.43 -10.38 -15.33
C ILE A 334 23.08 -10.03 -13.88
N GLY A 335 23.75 -9.03 -13.32
CA GLY A 335 23.55 -8.58 -11.95
C GLY A 335 24.68 -8.98 -11.01
N CYS A 336 24.50 -8.67 -9.74
CA CYS A 336 25.44 -8.97 -8.66
C CYS A 336 25.10 -10.35 -8.08
N ASP A 337 26.07 -11.27 -8.00
CA ASP A 337 25.86 -12.54 -7.29
C ASP A 337 25.85 -12.26 -5.79
N PRO A 338 24.72 -12.46 -5.09
CA PRO A 338 24.68 -12.21 -3.67
C PRO A 338 25.70 -13.08 -2.91
N TYR A 339 25.97 -14.30 -3.39
CA TYR A 339 26.92 -15.22 -2.78
C TYR A 339 28.39 -14.92 -3.10
N ASP A 340 28.67 -14.01 -4.04
CA ASP A 340 30.01 -13.56 -4.37
C ASP A 340 30.10 -12.02 -4.35
N PRO A 341 30.47 -11.41 -3.21
CA PRO A 341 30.60 -9.97 -3.07
C PRO A 341 31.65 -9.34 -3.98
N THR A 342 32.49 -10.11 -4.68
CA THR A 342 33.46 -9.57 -5.64
C THR A 342 32.81 -9.13 -6.94
N THR A 343 31.60 -9.64 -7.25
CA THR A 343 30.80 -9.24 -8.41
C THR A 343 30.20 -7.84 -8.27
N TYR A 344 30.35 -7.23 -7.09
CA TYR A 344 29.78 -5.95 -6.74
C TYR A 344 30.68 -4.82 -7.26
N GLU A 345 30.25 -4.07 -8.27
CA GLU A 345 31.02 -2.92 -8.80
C GLU A 345 31.32 -1.89 -7.67
N LYS A 346 32.61 -1.72 -7.34
CA LYS A 346 33.05 -0.75 -6.33
C LYS A 346 32.81 0.68 -6.84
N ALA A 347 32.39 1.58 -5.95
CA ALA A 347 31.94 2.94 -6.30
C ALA A 347 32.90 3.77 -7.18
N GLU A 348 34.20 3.50 -7.16
CA GLU A 348 35.19 4.19 -8.01
C GLU A 348 35.07 3.90 -9.53
N SER A 349 34.38 2.82 -9.93
CA SER A 349 34.21 2.48 -11.36
C SER A 349 32.99 3.16 -12.02
N LEU A 350 32.19 3.93 -11.29
CA LEU A 350 31.10 4.77 -11.81
C LEU A 350 31.65 6.05 -12.48
N LYS A 351 32.66 5.94 -13.33
CA LYS A 351 32.91 6.97 -14.35
C LYS A 351 31.87 6.77 -15.44
N LEU A 352 30.87 7.66 -15.45
CA LEU A 352 29.90 7.95 -16.51
C LEU A 352 30.12 7.11 -17.78
N LYS A 353 29.45 5.95 -17.88
CA LYS A 353 29.05 5.45 -19.20
C LYS A 353 28.03 6.45 -19.71
N GLU A 354 28.51 7.43 -20.46
CA GLU A 354 27.71 8.41 -21.19
C GLU A 354 26.52 7.69 -21.82
N ILE A 355 25.32 8.10 -21.42
CA ILE A 355 24.12 7.83 -22.17
C ILE A 355 24.33 8.55 -23.50
N LYS A 356 24.70 7.82 -24.56
CA LYS A 356 24.63 8.33 -25.93
C LYS A 356 23.16 8.55 -26.26
N VAL A 357 22.63 9.71 -25.89
CA VAL A 357 21.44 10.27 -26.52
C VAL A 357 21.86 10.56 -27.95
N ALA A 358 21.31 9.81 -28.90
CA ALA A 358 21.46 10.13 -30.31
C ALA A 358 20.90 11.54 -30.52
N ALA A 359 21.78 12.53 -30.62
CA ALA A 359 21.43 13.86 -31.07
C ALA A 359 20.86 13.73 -32.49
N VAL A 360 19.59 14.07 -32.64
CA VAL A 360 19.00 14.33 -33.95
C VAL A 360 19.67 15.61 -34.45
N ASN A 361 20.76 15.46 -35.20
CA ASN A 361 21.36 16.57 -35.93
C ASN A 361 20.43 16.92 -37.09
N GLY A 362 19.62 17.95 -36.89
CA GLY A 362 19.12 18.76 -37.98
C GLY A 362 20.32 19.46 -38.62
N ASN A 363 20.73 18.96 -39.77
CA ASN A 363 21.29 19.72 -40.90
C ASN A 363 21.51 18.73 -42.05
N GLY A 364 20.72 18.92 -43.10
CA GLY A 364 20.80 18.10 -44.30
C GLY A 364 22.11 18.35 -45.04
N VAL A 365 22.77 17.26 -45.46
CA VAL A 365 23.35 17.11 -46.79
C VAL A 365 23.26 15.62 -47.12
N VAL A 366 22.43 15.29 -48.11
CA VAL A 366 22.51 14.03 -48.84
C VAL A 366 23.75 14.11 -49.72
N ASN A 367 24.77 13.30 -49.45
CA ASN A 367 25.76 12.98 -50.46
C ASN A 367 25.54 11.53 -50.90
N ARG A 368 25.02 11.43 -52.13
CA ARG A 368 25.13 10.27 -53.01
C ARG A 368 26.59 10.06 -53.42
N ASN A 369 26.84 8.84 -53.91
CA ASN A 369 28.01 8.31 -54.63
C ASN A 369 28.88 7.40 -53.74
N GLU A 370 29.28 6.19 -54.13
CA GLU A 370 29.19 5.44 -55.38
C GLU A 370 29.62 3.99 -55.09
N SER A 371 29.17 3.05 -55.95
CA SER A 371 29.38 1.58 -56.04
C SER A 371 28.78 0.68 -54.96
#